data_AF-A0A3D3A922-F1
#
_entry.id   AF-A0A3D3A922-F1
#
_cell.length_a   1.000
_cell.length_b   1.000
_cell.length_c   1.000
_cell.angle_alpha   90.00
_cell.angle_beta   90.00
_cell.angle_gamma   90.00
#
_symmetry.space_group_name_H-M   'P 1'
#
loop_
_entity.id
_entity.type
_entity.pdbx_description
1 polymer ?
#
loop_
_entity_poly.entity_id
_entity_poly.type
_entity_poly.pdbx_seq_one_letter_code
_entity_poly.pdbx_strand_id
1 'polypeptide(L)'
;AGCVAQAEGAEIIARAPVVDMVFGPQTFQQLPAMLDEIDDGRARGDKPKLVRTEFPAAEKFDALQAIARKPVTRSPSAFVTVQEGCDKFCTFCVVPYTRGEEVSRARADIIAEARALVAEGVSEITLLGQNVNAWEHDGTRLDGLLAQLGEIEGLERLRFTTSHPRDMDAALIAAHGDNKKLMPYLHLPVQSGSDTVLKAMNRKHSARDYIELVKKFRAARPDLALSSDFIVGFPGETEEDFAATMALVEEVNYAQAFSFKYSPRPGTPAADAATQIDEAVKAARLARLQELLNAQQIAFNQAQKGRVLPVLFDKPSKSGDQMSGRSPYLQPVHVPFDSLGNHDAAALRGRILPVEITGAHANSLSGILAL
;
A
#
# COMPACT_ATOMS: atom_id res chain seq x y z
N ALA A 1 13.55 -12.59 10.74
CA ALA A 1 13.13 -11.18 10.88
C ALA A 1 11.72 -10.96 10.35
N GLY A 2 10.98 -9.96 10.84
CA GLY A 2 9.70 -9.52 10.26
C GLY A 2 8.47 -9.81 11.13
N CYS A 3 7.27 -9.58 10.60
CA CYS A 3 6.01 -9.69 11.38
C CYS A 3 5.74 -11.11 11.92
N VAL A 4 6.06 -12.16 11.16
CA VAL A 4 5.92 -13.54 11.64
C VAL A 4 6.90 -13.80 12.78
N ALA A 5 8.15 -13.32 12.65
CA ALA A 5 9.14 -13.38 13.72
C ALA A 5 8.69 -12.61 14.97
N GLN A 6 8.02 -11.47 14.81
CA GLN A 6 7.43 -10.72 15.92
C GLN A 6 6.31 -11.49 16.63
N ALA A 7 5.43 -12.15 15.87
CA ALA A 7 4.28 -12.84 16.42
C ALA A 7 4.66 -14.17 17.09
N GLU A 8 5.59 -14.91 16.50
CA GLU A 8 5.93 -16.27 16.96
C GLU A 8 7.18 -16.31 17.86
N GLY A 9 8.08 -15.32 17.76
CA GLY A 9 9.24 -15.18 18.65
C GLY A 9 10.05 -16.46 18.82
N ALA A 10 10.23 -16.89 20.06
CA ALA A 10 11.01 -18.07 20.42
C ALA A 10 10.49 -19.38 19.81
N GLU A 11 9.20 -19.45 19.47
CA GLU A 11 8.57 -20.65 18.92
C GLU A 11 9.11 -21.01 17.51
N ILE A 12 9.65 -20.02 16.78
CA ILE A 12 10.37 -20.28 15.52
C ILE A 12 11.65 -21.07 15.79
N ILE A 13 12.40 -20.70 16.83
CA ILE A 13 13.65 -21.39 17.17
C ILE A 13 13.35 -22.81 17.67
N ALA A 14 12.28 -22.98 18.44
CA ALA A 14 11.83 -24.30 18.91
C ALA A 14 11.48 -25.25 17.74
N ARG A 15 10.74 -24.77 16.73
CA ARG A 15 10.35 -25.57 15.56
C ARG A 15 11.46 -25.72 14.51
N ALA A 16 12.36 -24.74 14.41
CA ALA A 16 13.46 -24.73 13.47
C ALA A 16 14.78 -24.38 14.17
N PRO A 17 15.45 -25.36 14.83
CA PRO A 17 16.68 -25.12 15.59
C PRO A 17 17.87 -24.59 14.78
N VAL A 18 17.80 -24.64 13.45
CA VAL A 18 18.78 -24.04 12.53
C VAL A 18 18.73 -22.51 12.52
N VAL A 19 17.67 -21.89 13.07
CA VAL A 19 17.53 -20.43 13.14
C VAL A 19 18.32 -19.91 14.34
N ASP A 20 19.25 -18.98 14.11
CA ASP A 20 20.07 -18.36 15.16
C ASP A 20 19.47 -17.07 15.72
N MET A 21 18.69 -16.35 14.91
CA MET A 21 18.17 -15.02 15.26
C MET A 21 16.72 -14.85 14.81
N VAL A 22 15.88 -14.40 15.75
CA VAL A 22 14.50 -13.99 15.50
C VAL A 22 14.32 -12.58 16.01
N PHE A 23 13.90 -11.67 15.14
CA PHE A 23 13.70 -10.28 15.54
C PHE A 23 12.56 -9.62 14.79
N GLY A 24 11.92 -8.70 15.49
CA GLY A 24 10.76 -7.95 15.07
C GLY A 24 11.05 -6.82 14.08
N PRO A 25 10.02 -6.24 13.46
CA PRO A 25 10.19 -5.07 12.62
C PRO A 25 10.67 -3.82 13.36
N GLN A 26 10.42 -3.71 14.68
CA GLN A 26 10.82 -2.56 15.50
C GLN A 26 12.24 -2.66 16.08
N THR A 27 12.94 -3.77 15.85
CA THR A 27 14.30 -4.03 16.36
C THR A 27 15.34 -4.16 15.25
N PHE A 28 14.98 -3.86 14.00
CA PHE A 28 15.85 -4.03 12.85
C PHE A 28 17.18 -3.27 12.95
N GLN A 29 17.16 -2.07 13.54
CA GLN A 29 18.33 -1.23 13.81
C GLN A 29 19.37 -1.91 14.73
N GLN A 30 18.97 -2.91 15.52
CA GLN A 30 19.86 -3.65 16.40
C GLN A 30 20.62 -4.77 15.67
N LEU A 31 20.38 -4.97 14.35
CA LEU A 31 20.98 -6.06 13.58
C LEU A 31 22.51 -6.10 13.66
N PRO A 32 23.25 -4.98 13.56
CA PRO A 32 24.70 -5.01 13.74
C PRO A 32 25.11 -5.59 15.09
N ALA A 33 24.53 -5.10 16.19
CA ALA A 33 24.85 -5.59 17.54
C ALA A 33 24.45 -7.06 17.74
N MET A 34 23.33 -7.51 17.16
CA MET A 34 22.94 -8.91 17.22
C MET A 34 23.89 -9.82 16.44
N LEU A 35 24.46 -9.35 15.33
CA LEU A 35 25.48 -10.10 14.58
C LEU A 35 26.75 -10.25 15.42
N ASP A 36 27.22 -9.16 16.03
CA ASP A 36 28.38 -9.18 16.92
C ASP A 36 28.17 -10.17 18.08
N GLU A 37 27.00 -10.17 18.70
CA GLU A 37 26.66 -11.08 19.82
C GLU A 37 26.64 -12.57 19.39
N ILE A 38 26.16 -12.87 18.18
CA ILE A 38 26.20 -14.22 17.60
C ILE A 38 27.65 -14.66 17.31
N ASP A 39 28.44 -13.80 16.69
CA ASP A 39 29.80 -14.13 16.28
C ASP A 39 30.71 -14.30 17.49
N ASP A 40 30.57 -13.46 18.51
CA ASP A 40 31.26 -13.58 19.80
C ASP A 40 30.90 -14.88 20.53
N GLY A 41 29.61 -15.27 20.54
CA GLY A 41 29.19 -16.54 21.12
C GLY A 41 29.78 -17.74 20.39
N ARG A 42 29.75 -17.72 19.06
CA ARG A 42 30.37 -18.78 18.24
C ARG A 42 31.87 -18.88 18.48
N ALA A 43 32.57 -17.76 18.65
CA ALA A 43 34.00 -17.74 18.96
C ALA A 43 34.33 -18.39 20.32
N ARG A 44 33.40 -18.36 21.27
CA ARG A 44 33.52 -19.06 22.57
C ARG A 44 33.13 -20.56 22.51
N GLY A 45 32.66 -21.03 21.36
CA GLY A 45 32.15 -22.40 21.19
C GLY A 45 30.67 -22.56 21.56
N ASP A 46 29.95 -21.46 21.80
CA ASP A 46 28.52 -21.47 22.09
C ASP A 46 27.68 -21.62 20.81
N LYS A 47 26.39 -21.92 20.98
CA LYS A 47 25.37 -21.87 19.92
C LYS A 47 24.32 -20.81 20.27
N PRO A 48 24.69 -19.52 20.28
CA PRO A 48 23.81 -18.45 20.76
C PRO A 48 22.53 -18.39 19.92
N LYS A 49 21.40 -18.16 20.60
CA LYS A 49 20.07 -18.00 20.01
C LYS A 49 19.48 -16.69 20.51
N LEU A 50 19.16 -15.78 19.59
CA LEU A 50 18.67 -14.45 19.94
C LEU A 50 17.21 -14.27 19.52
N VAL A 51 16.41 -13.74 20.44
CA VAL A 51 15.02 -13.33 20.19
C VAL A 51 14.88 -11.87 20.64
N ARG A 52 14.57 -10.96 19.70
CA ARG A 52 14.35 -9.52 19.95
C ARG A 52 13.04 -9.06 19.35
N THR A 53 11.96 -9.26 20.10
CA THR A 53 10.58 -8.94 19.70
C THR A 53 9.96 -7.85 20.58
N GLU A 54 10.78 -7.10 21.31
CA GLU A 54 10.31 -5.93 22.05
C GLU A 54 9.99 -4.76 21.10
N PHE A 55 9.16 -3.82 21.57
CA PHE A 55 8.81 -2.60 20.82
C PHE A 55 9.52 -1.37 21.41
N PRO A 56 10.80 -1.09 21.07
CA PRO A 56 11.44 0.16 21.46
C PRO A 56 10.90 1.30 20.58
N ALA A 57 9.77 1.88 20.98
CA ALA A 57 8.95 2.77 20.13
C ALA A 57 9.63 4.08 19.67
N ALA A 58 10.70 4.53 20.34
CA ALA A 58 11.30 5.85 20.09
C ALA A 58 12.68 5.83 19.41
N GLU A 59 13.48 4.76 19.54
CA GLU A 59 14.90 4.82 19.18
C GLU A 59 15.20 4.45 17.71
N LYS A 60 14.22 3.87 17.00
CA LYS A 60 14.47 3.25 15.70
C LYS A 60 14.67 4.25 14.58
N PHE A 61 13.77 5.22 14.41
CA PHE A 61 13.87 6.16 13.28
C PHE A 61 15.14 7.01 13.36
N ASP A 62 15.48 7.47 14.57
CA ASP A 62 16.71 8.22 14.83
C ASP A 62 17.96 7.39 14.54
N ALA A 63 18.01 6.14 15.03
CA ALA A 63 19.12 5.22 14.74
C ALA A 63 19.25 4.94 13.24
N LEU A 64 18.13 4.79 12.54
CA LEU A 64 18.10 4.52 11.10
C LEU A 64 18.52 5.72 10.24
N GLN A 65 18.39 6.95 10.74
CA GLN A 65 18.87 8.16 10.08
C GLN A 65 20.38 8.33 10.24
N ALA A 66 20.92 7.96 11.41
CA ALA A 66 22.36 8.01 11.67
C ALA A 66 23.17 7.06 10.75
N ILE A 67 22.51 6.06 10.16
CA ILE A 67 23.14 5.11 9.24
C ILE A 67 23.14 5.71 7.83
N ALA A 68 24.33 5.98 7.30
CA ALA A 68 24.50 6.40 5.91
C ALA A 68 23.97 5.31 4.96
N ARG A 69 22.85 5.58 4.31
CA ARG A 69 22.28 4.69 3.30
C ARG A 69 22.94 5.00 1.96
N LYS A 70 23.40 3.97 1.26
CA LYS A 70 23.51 4.04 -0.20
C LYS A 70 22.12 3.78 -0.76
N PRO A 71 21.45 4.79 -1.32
CA PRO A 71 20.16 4.59 -1.93
C PRO A 71 20.29 3.61 -3.11
N VAL A 72 19.44 2.60 -3.08
CA VAL A 72 19.42 1.54 -4.07
C VAL A 72 18.55 2.01 -5.23
N THR A 73 19.03 2.95 -6.05
CA THR A 73 18.21 3.48 -7.15
C THR A 73 18.39 2.63 -8.42
N ARG A 74 17.44 1.69 -8.60
CA ARG A 74 17.18 0.99 -9.87
C ARG A 74 15.74 1.18 -10.31
N SER A 75 15.01 2.20 -9.86
CA SER A 75 13.64 2.46 -10.33
C SER A 75 13.34 3.95 -10.21
N PRO A 76 12.60 4.53 -11.16
CA PRO A 76 12.18 5.93 -11.07
C PRO A 76 11.04 6.16 -10.08
N SER A 77 10.53 5.10 -9.44
CA SER A 77 9.58 5.18 -8.33
C SER A 77 10.25 4.69 -7.04
N ALA A 78 9.96 5.35 -5.92
CA ALA A 78 10.44 4.95 -4.61
C ALA A 78 9.33 4.94 -3.55
N PHE A 79 9.53 4.12 -2.53
CA PHE A 79 8.69 4.10 -1.34
C PHE A 79 9.36 4.87 -0.20
N VAL A 80 8.59 5.71 0.48
CA VAL A 80 9.05 6.44 1.67
C VAL A 80 8.14 6.07 2.83
N THR A 81 8.69 5.40 3.84
CA THR A 81 7.95 5.10 5.08
C THR A 81 7.79 6.37 5.91
N VAL A 82 6.54 6.77 6.13
CA VAL A 82 6.18 7.98 6.90
C VAL A 82 5.65 7.66 8.30
N GLN A 83 5.18 6.43 8.51
CA GLN A 83 4.55 6.02 9.76
C GLN A 83 4.74 4.51 9.97
N GLU A 84 4.82 4.09 11.23
CA GLU A 84 4.70 2.69 11.63
C GLU A 84 3.61 2.50 12.70
N GLY A 85 3.11 1.27 12.83
CA GLY A 85 2.08 0.96 13.82
C GLY A 85 0.68 1.50 13.46
N CYS A 86 -0.33 1.12 14.23
CA CYS A 86 -1.72 1.48 13.94
C CYS A 86 -2.62 1.31 15.16
N ASP A 87 -3.37 2.38 15.49
CA ASP A 87 -4.23 2.43 16.68
C ASP A 87 -5.71 2.17 16.37
N LYS A 88 -6.03 1.59 15.21
CA LYS A 88 -7.43 1.33 14.83
C LYS A 88 -8.03 0.12 15.53
N PHE A 89 -7.20 -0.87 15.92
CA PHE A 89 -7.65 -2.11 16.56
C PHE A 89 -8.82 -2.77 15.82
N CYS A 90 -8.73 -2.86 14.49
CA CYS A 90 -9.69 -3.63 13.70
C CYS A 90 -9.68 -5.09 14.18
N THR A 91 -10.84 -5.69 14.42
CA THR A 91 -10.93 -6.98 15.14
C THR A 91 -10.30 -8.16 14.41
N PHE A 92 -9.99 -8.02 13.12
CA PHE A 92 -9.30 -9.01 12.28
C PHE A 92 -7.79 -8.74 12.11
N CYS A 93 -7.30 -7.60 12.57
CA CYS A 93 -5.98 -7.09 12.19
C CYS A 93 -4.94 -7.34 13.30
N VAL A 94 -3.84 -8.01 12.94
CA VAL A 94 -2.70 -8.27 13.85
C VAL A 94 -1.74 -7.09 14.01
N VAL A 95 -1.90 -6.03 13.20
CA VAL A 95 -0.93 -4.94 13.14
C VAL A 95 -0.68 -4.28 14.49
N PRO A 96 -1.69 -3.90 15.30
CA PRO A 96 -1.43 -3.26 16.60
C PRO A 96 -0.53 -4.13 17.51
N TYR A 97 -0.68 -5.45 17.42
CA TYR A 97 0.07 -6.41 18.24
C TYR A 97 1.46 -6.77 17.67
N THR A 98 1.71 -6.49 16.38
CA THR A 98 2.95 -6.90 15.67
C THR A 98 3.77 -5.73 15.14
N ARG A 99 3.25 -4.51 15.24
CA ARG A 99 3.93 -3.28 14.80
C ARG A 99 3.94 -2.20 15.88
N GLY A 100 3.19 -2.38 16.96
CA GLY A 100 3.08 -1.42 18.06
C GLY A 100 2.10 -0.30 17.77
N GLU A 101 2.13 0.70 18.65
CA GLU A 101 1.36 1.94 18.57
C GLU A 101 1.71 2.75 17.33
N GLU A 102 0.78 3.58 16.90
CA GLU A 102 0.96 4.51 15.79
C GLU A 102 2.05 5.55 16.09
N VAL A 103 3.12 5.56 15.29
CA VAL A 103 4.22 6.51 15.38
C VAL A 103 4.49 7.13 14.01
N SER A 104 4.32 8.44 13.94
CA SER A 104 4.65 9.25 12.76
C SER A 104 6.14 9.59 12.76
N ARG A 105 6.79 9.41 11.61
CA ARG A 105 8.14 9.90 11.39
C ARG A 105 8.13 11.41 11.22
N ALA A 106 9.19 12.08 11.69
CA ALA A 106 9.29 13.52 11.62
C ALA A 106 9.27 14.05 10.18
N ARG A 107 8.56 15.17 10.03
CA ARG A 107 8.35 15.84 8.74
C ARG A 107 9.66 16.15 8.03
N ALA A 108 10.64 16.70 8.75
CA ALA A 108 11.92 17.12 8.18
C ALA A 108 12.66 15.95 7.51
N ASP A 109 12.61 14.76 8.12
CA ASP A 109 13.32 13.59 7.64
C ASP A 109 12.67 12.98 6.41
N ILE A 110 11.33 13.03 6.35
CA ILE A 110 10.57 12.61 5.17
C ILE A 110 10.91 13.52 3.98
N ILE A 111 10.92 14.85 4.20
CA ILE A 111 11.28 15.81 3.15
C ILE A 111 12.75 15.63 2.72
N ALA A 112 13.67 15.43 3.66
CA ALA A 112 15.09 15.22 3.36
C ALA A 112 15.32 13.94 2.54
N GLU A 113 14.70 12.82 2.91
CA GLU A 113 14.79 11.57 2.14
C GLU A 113 14.15 11.72 0.76
N ALA A 114 13.00 12.37 0.65
CA ALA A 114 12.36 12.63 -0.64
C ALA A 114 13.27 13.44 -1.56
N ARG A 115 13.93 14.50 -1.05
CA ARG A 115 14.89 15.29 -1.84
C ARG A 115 16.11 14.47 -2.28
N ALA A 116 16.64 13.63 -1.39
CA ALA A 116 17.77 12.75 -1.72
C ALA A 116 17.40 11.75 -2.83
N LEU A 117 16.22 11.13 -2.75
CA LEU A 117 15.71 10.22 -3.77
C LEU A 117 15.53 10.93 -5.13
N VAL A 118 14.98 12.13 -5.14
CA VAL A 118 14.79 12.92 -6.36
C VAL A 118 16.12 13.32 -6.99
N ALA A 119 17.12 13.69 -6.17
CA ALA A 119 18.48 13.98 -6.65
C ALA A 119 19.14 12.80 -7.38
N GLU A 120 18.61 11.59 -7.20
CA GLU A 120 19.08 10.36 -7.84
C GLU A 120 18.18 9.88 -8.98
N GLY A 121 17.23 10.71 -9.42
CA GLY A 121 16.38 10.43 -10.57
C GLY A 121 15.08 9.70 -10.23
N VAL A 122 14.65 9.68 -8.96
CA VAL A 122 13.28 9.26 -8.61
C VAL A 122 12.29 10.35 -9.01
N SER A 123 11.32 10.01 -9.84
CA SER A 123 10.26 10.91 -10.31
C SER A 123 8.91 10.65 -9.65
N GLU A 124 8.73 9.51 -8.97
CA GLU A 124 7.50 9.17 -8.24
C GLU A 124 7.82 8.70 -6.82
N ILE A 125 7.14 9.28 -5.83
CA ILE A 125 7.22 8.85 -4.44
C ILE A 125 5.85 8.33 -3.99
N THR A 126 5.84 7.15 -3.39
CA THR A 126 4.68 6.60 -2.69
C THR A 126 4.95 6.55 -1.18
N LEU A 127 4.15 7.28 -0.41
CA LEU A 127 4.22 7.26 1.05
C LEU A 127 3.61 5.95 1.58
N LEU A 128 4.34 5.30 2.48
CA LEU A 128 3.97 4.02 3.09
C LEU A 128 3.85 4.12 4.61
N GLY A 129 2.97 3.28 5.15
CA GLY A 129 2.76 3.10 6.58
C GLY A 129 1.68 2.05 6.81
N GLN A 130 1.14 1.95 8.03
CA GLN A 130 -0.01 1.08 8.30
C GLN A 130 -1.34 1.86 8.27
N ASN A 131 -1.32 3.18 8.47
CA ASN A 131 -2.48 4.05 8.38
C ASN A 131 -2.09 5.47 7.92
N VAL A 132 -1.51 5.60 6.72
CA VAL A 132 -0.77 6.80 6.27
C VAL A 132 -1.59 8.09 6.37
N ASN A 133 -2.91 8.04 6.16
CA ASN A 133 -3.77 9.22 6.25
C ASN A 133 -4.07 9.70 7.68
N ALA A 134 -3.56 9.03 8.70
CA ALA A 134 -3.48 9.56 10.07
C ALA A 134 -2.13 10.22 10.39
N TRP A 135 -1.17 10.23 9.46
CA TRP A 135 0.13 10.86 9.71
C TRP A 135 -0.03 12.32 10.15
N GLU A 136 0.63 12.65 11.25
CA GLU A 136 0.73 13.99 11.81
C GLU A 136 2.08 14.16 12.52
N HIS A 137 2.70 15.33 12.35
CA HIS A 137 3.89 15.71 13.11
C HIS A 137 3.93 17.22 13.31
N ASP A 138 4.13 17.68 14.54
CA ASP A 138 4.19 19.10 14.93
C ASP A 138 3.02 19.93 14.36
N GLY A 139 1.79 19.43 14.48
CA GLY A 139 0.58 20.09 13.97
C GLY A 139 0.45 20.11 12.45
N THR A 140 1.39 19.51 11.70
CA THR A 140 1.25 19.28 10.25
C THR A 140 0.60 17.93 10.01
N ARG A 141 -0.52 17.92 9.29
CA ARG A 141 -1.23 16.70 8.86
C ARG A 141 -0.75 16.24 7.47
N LEU A 142 -1.22 15.07 7.03
CA LEU A 142 -0.80 14.48 5.75
C LEU A 142 -1.02 15.42 4.54
N ASP A 143 -2.11 16.18 4.49
CA ASP A 143 -2.36 17.16 3.43
C ASP A 143 -1.24 18.22 3.34
N GLY A 144 -0.81 18.75 4.50
CA GLY A 144 0.31 19.68 4.59
C GLY A 144 1.65 19.06 4.20
N LEU A 145 1.88 17.79 4.53
CA LEU A 145 3.07 17.05 4.06
C LEU A 145 3.04 16.85 2.54
N LEU A 146 1.89 16.45 1.98
CA LEU A 146 1.70 16.26 0.54
C LEU A 146 1.91 17.58 -0.23
N ALA A 147 1.44 18.70 0.33
CA ALA A 147 1.70 20.03 -0.23
C ALA A 147 3.21 20.33 -0.26
N GLN A 148 3.91 20.15 0.86
CA GLN A 148 5.36 20.41 0.93
C GLN A 148 6.18 19.48 0.01
N LEU A 149 5.81 18.20 -0.09
CA LEU A 149 6.42 17.29 -1.04
C LEU A 149 6.14 17.71 -2.49
N GLY A 150 4.95 18.26 -2.76
CA GLY A 150 4.55 18.79 -4.07
C GLY A 150 5.47 19.90 -4.57
N GLU A 151 6.07 20.68 -3.66
CA GLU A 151 7.01 21.76 -4.00
C GLU A 151 8.44 21.27 -4.33
N ILE A 152 8.73 19.97 -4.20
CA ILE A 152 10.05 19.43 -4.57
C ILE A 152 10.17 19.42 -6.10
N GLU A 153 11.11 20.21 -6.62
CA GLU A 153 11.49 20.20 -8.03
C GLU A 153 12.05 18.82 -8.44
N GLY A 154 11.62 18.30 -9.60
CA GLY A 154 11.98 16.96 -10.09
C GLY A 154 11.10 15.82 -9.57
N LEU A 155 10.33 16.03 -8.49
CA LEU A 155 9.29 15.09 -8.09
C LEU A 155 8.03 15.32 -8.92
N GLU A 156 7.66 14.36 -9.76
CA GLU A 156 6.55 14.50 -10.71
C GLU A 156 5.25 13.87 -10.21
N ARG A 157 5.35 12.82 -9.37
CA ARG A 157 4.19 12.07 -8.88
C ARG A 157 4.28 11.77 -7.40
N LEU A 158 3.15 11.94 -6.74
CA LEU A 158 2.92 11.59 -5.34
C LEU A 158 1.77 10.61 -5.24
N ARG A 159 1.95 9.65 -4.35
CA ARG A 159 0.93 8.68 -3.93
C ARG A 159 1.07 8.43 -2.45
N PHE A 160 0.02 7.87 -1.87
CA PHE A 160 0.07 7.19 -0.60
C PHE A 160 -0.86 5.99 -0.67
N THR A 161 -0.62 5.00 0.18
CA THR A 161 -1.48 3.83 0.32
C THR A 161 -1.72 3.55 1.80
N THR A 162 -2.43 2.46 2.12
CA THR A 162 -2.81 2.06 3.48
C THR A 162 -3.58 3.14 4.22
N SER A 163 -4.77 3.44 3.69
CA SER A 163 -5.66 4.46 4.25
C SER A 163 -6.84 3.90 5.02
N HIS A 164 -7.31 4.64 6.02
CA HIS A 164 -8.55 4.35 6.73
C HIS A 164 -9.62 5.41 6.42
N PRO A 165 -10.85 5.03 5.97
CA PRO A 165 -11.91 5.97 5.60
C PRO A 165 -12.21 7.05 6.65
N ARG A 166 -12.16 6.67 7.94
CA ARG A 166 -12.37 7.60 9.07
C ARG A 166 -11.40 8.78 9.12
N ASP A 167 -10.18 8.63 8.60
CA ASP A 167 -9.15 9.66 8.66
C ASP A 167 -9.08 10.47 7.35
N MET A 168 -10.05 10.32 6.46
CA MET A 168 -10.19 11.18 5.28
C MET A 168 -11.02 12.41 5.60
N ASP A 169 -10.36 13.54 5.81
CA ASP A 169 -10.99 14.82 6.07
C ASP A 169 -11.15 15.69 4.80
N ALA A 170 -11.75 16.86 4.97
CA ALA A 170 -11.97 17.81 3.88
C ALA A 170 -10.65 18.34 3.29
N ALA A 171 -9.58 18.44 4.08
CA ALA A 171 -8.29 18.93 3.62
C ALA A 171 -7.61 17.90 2.70
N LEU A 172 -7.67 16.61 3.02
CA LEU A 172 -7.19 15.54 2.14
C LEU A 172 -8.02 15.40 0.86
N ILE A 173 -9.33 15.66 0.92
CA ILE A 173 -10.18 15.74 -0.27
C ILE A 173 -9.72 16.90 -1.16
N ALA A 174 -9.54 18.10 -0.59
CA ALA A 174 -9.07 19.27 -1.32
C ALA A 174 -7.68 19.03 -1.93
N ALA A 175 -6.76 18.39 -1.19
CA ALA A 175 -5.44 18.05 -1.68
C ALA A 175 -5.47 17.20 -2.97
N HIS A 176 -6.44 16.29 -3.13
CA HIS A 176 -6.59 15.54 -4.39
C HIS A 176 -7.03 16.45 -5.54
N GLY A 177 -7.87 17.45 -5.29
CA GLY A 177 -8.27 18.43 -6.31
C GLY A 177 -7.15 19.41 -6.68
N ASP A 178 -6.41 19.90 -5.69
CA ASP A 178 -5.49 21.03 -5.85
C ASP A 178 -4.06 20.59 -6.23
N ASN A 179 -3.56 19.48 -5.69
CA ASN A 179 -2.21 19.01 -5.95
C ASN A 179 -2.15 18.16 -7.22
N LYS A 180 -1.66 18.75 -8.31
CA LYS A 180 -1.51 18.07 -9.61
C LYS A 180 -0.54 16.88 -9.60
N LYS A 181 0.45 16.89 -8.69
CA LYS A 181 1.39 15.78 -8.53
C LYS A 181 0.77 14.62 -7.75
N LEU A 182 -0.27 14.87 -6.94
CA LEU A 182 -1.03 13.81 -6.28
C LEU A 182 -1.86 13.06 -7.32
N MET A 183 -1.53 11.79 -7.51
CA MET A 183 -2.09 10.99 -8.60
C MET A 183 -3.57 10.67 -8.38
N PRO A 184 -4.38 10.60 -9.45
CA PRO A 184 -5.82 10.37 -9.39
C PRO A 184 -6.16 8.89 -9.13
N TYR A 185 -5.47 8.26 -8.17
CA TYR A 185 -5.71 6.89 -7.75
C TYR A 185 -5.62 6.83 -6.23
N LEU A 186 -6.74 6.46 -5.59
CA LEU A 186 -6.84 6.38 -4.15
C LEU A 186 -7.19 4.97 -3.71
N HIS A 187 -6.28 4.35 -2.96
CA HIS A 187 -6.55 3.07 -2.29
C HIS A 187 -7.20 3.33 -0.94
N LEU A 188 -8.51 3.07 -0.85
CA LEU A 188 -9.34 3.35 0.32
C LEU A 188 -10.14 2.11 0.75
N PRO A 189 -9.49 1.16 1.48
CA PRO A 189 -10.15 -0.05 1.95
C PRO A 189 -11.37 0.22 2.81
N VAL A 190 -12.54 -0.27 2.40
CA VAL A 190 -13.77 -0.29 3.23
C VAL A 190 -13.93 -1.58 4.02
N GLN A 191 -13.39 -2.69 3.50
CA GLN A 191 -13.44 -4.06 4.03
C GLN A 191 -14.78 -4.80 3.85
N SER A 192 -15.92 -4.13 4.04
CA SER A 192 -17.27 -4.68 3.82
C SER A 192 -18.27 -3.57 3.46
N GLY A 193 -19.39 -3.90 2.82
CA GLY A 193 -20.51 -2.99 2.63
C GLY A 193 -21.67 -3.18 3.62
N SER A 194 -21.55 -4.10 4.57
CA SER A 194 -22.54 -4.26 5.65
C SER A 194 -22.16 -3.45 6.88
N ASP A 195 -23.07 -2.60 7.38
CA ASP A 195 -22.87 -1.87 8.64
C ASP A 195 -22.73 -2.80 9.85
N THR A 196 -23.42 -3.95 9.84
CA THR A 196 -23.29 -4.99 10.87
C THR A 196 -21.87 -5.54 10.92
N VAL A 197 -21.33 -5.91 9.75
CA VAL A 197 -19.97 -6.45 9.62
C VAL A 197 -18.92 -5.36 9.90
N LEU A 198 -19.08 -4.15 9.36
CA LEU A 198 -18.20 -3.01 9.63
C LEU A 198 -18.12 -2.68 11.12
N LYS A 199 -19.24 -2.72 11.83
CA LYS A 199 -19.28 -2.57 13.29
C LYS A 199 -18.53 -3.70 13.99
N ALA A 200 -18.75 -4.95 13.60
CA ALA A 200 -18.05 -6.11 14.17
C ALA A 200 -16.54 -6.10 13.87
N MET A 201 -16.14 -5.49 12.75
CA MET A 201 -14.75 -5.23 12.36
C MET A 201 -14.11 -4.06 13.13
N ASN A 202 -14.86 -3.31 13.95
CA ASN A 202 -14.45 -2.08 14.63
C ASN A 202 -14.01 -0.95 13.67
N ARG A 203 -14.73 -0.76 12.55
CA ARG A 203 -14.37 0.20 11.50
C ARG A 203 -14.75 1.66 11.81
N LYS A 204 -15.71 1.88 12.71
CA LYS A 204 -16.17 3.22 13.14
C LYS A 204 -16.63 4.13 11.97
N HIS A 205 -17.19 3.53 10.91
CA HIS A 205 -17.93 4.18 9.82
C HIS A 205 -18.95 3.19 9.25
N SER A 206 -19.97 3.72 8.59
CA SER A 206 -20.97 2.96 7.84
C SER A 206 -20.66 2.91 6.34
N ALA A 207 -21.35 2.04 5.61
CA ALA A 207 -21.38 2.01 4.15
C ALA A 207 -21.85 3.35 3.57
N ARG A 208 -22.84 3.99 4.21
CA ARG A 208 -23.32 5.32 3.82
C ARG A 208 -22.24 6.38 3.96
N ASP A 209 -21.53 6.41 5.08
CA ASP A 209 -20.43 7.38 5.29
C ASP A 209 -19.36 7.22 4.21
N TYR A 210 -19.03 5.97 3.85
CA TYR A 210 -18.07 5.67 2.80
C TYR A 210 -18.55 6.16 1.42
N ILE A 211 -19.80 5.91 1.05
CA ILE A 211 -20.36 6.36 -0.23
C ILE A 211 -20.37 7.90 -0.31
N GLU A 212 -20.76 8.59 0.76
CA GLU A 212 -20.72 10.07 0.79
C GLU A 212 -19.29 10.61 0.72
N LEU A 213 -18.33 9.94 1.33
CA LEU A 213 -16.91 10.26 1.19
C LEU A 213 -16.44 10.10 -0.26
N VAL A 214 -16.78 8.99 -0.92
CA VAL A 214 -16.46 8.73 -2.33
C VAL A 214 -17.03 9.83 -3.24
N LYS A 215 -18.28 10.26 -3.00
CA LYS A 215 -18.92 11.35 -3.76
C LYS A 215 -18.15 12.66 -3.63
N LYS A 216 -17.70 13.02 -2.42
CA LYS A 216 -16.90 14.24 -2.18
C LYS A 216 -15.56 14.18 -2.91
N PHE A 217 -14.89 13.03 -2.88
CA PHE A 217 -13.65 12.83 -3.62
C PHE A 217 -13.83 12.95 -5.13
N ARG A 218 -14.89 12.34 -5.69
CA ARG A 218 -15.21 12.45 -7.14
C ARG A 218 -15.59 13.87 -7.54
N ALA A 219 -16.23 14.63 -6.64
CA ALA A 219 -16.52 16.04 -6.89
C ALA A 219 -15.25 16.89 -6.92
N ALA A 220 -14.30 16.65 -6.02
CA ALA A 220 -13.02 17.37 -5.98
C ALA A 220 -12.05 16.92 -7.10
N ARG A 221 -12.11 15.65 -7.49
CA ARG A 221 -11.25 15.03 -8.50
C ARG A 221 -12.09 14.12 -9.42
N PRO A 222 -12.69 14.66 -10.50
CA PRO A 222 -13.57 13.90 -11.39
C PRO A 222 -12.92 12.70 -12.09
N ASP A 223 -11.60 12.73 -12.27
CA ASP A 223 -10.84 11.64 -12.90
C ASP A 223 -10.31 10.61 -11.89
N LEU A 224 -10.71 10.67 -10.62
CA LEU A 224 -10.26 9.78 -9.55
C LEU A 224 -10.71 8.33 -9.78
N ALA A 225 -9.75 7.42 -9.82
CA ALA A 225 -9.98 5.99 -9.68
C ALA A 225 -9.82 5.54 -8.23
N LEU A 226 -10.68 4.63 -7.79
CA LEU A 226 -10.65 4.06 -6.46
C LEU A 226 -10.21 2.61 -6.49
N SER A 227 -9.47 2.21 -5.48
CA SER A 227 -9.32 0.82 -5.10
C SER A 227 -9.64 0.57 -3.63
N SER A 228 -9.93 -0.68 -3.29
CA SER A 228 -10.31 -1.08 -1.93
C SER A 228 -9.87 -2.51 -1.66
N ASP A 229 -9.91 -2.89 -0.38
CA ASP A 229 -9.85 -4.28 0.08
C ASP A 229 -11.22 -4.73 0.59
N PHE A 230 -11.53 -6.00 0.37
CA PHE A 230 -12.74 -6.66 0.85
C PHE A 230 -12.41 -7.98 1.56
N ILE A 231 -13.07 -8.24 2.68
CA ILE A 231 -12.97 -9.49 3.42
C ILE A 231 -14.35 -10.14 3.45
N VAL A 232 -14.50 -11.28 2.78
CA VAL A 232 -15.73 -12.08 2.79
C VAL A 232 -15.64 -13.21 3.81
N GLY A 233 -16.78 -13.62 4.35
CA GLY A 233 -16.86 -14.69 5.34
C GLY A 233 -16.36 -14.28 6.73
N PHE A 234 -16.45 -12.99 7.06
CA PHE A 234 -16.15 -12.52 8.41
C PHE A 234 -17.07 -13.22 9.44
N PRO A 235 -16.62 -13.47 10.69
CA PRO A 235 -17.43 -14.19 11.67
C PRO A 235 -18.80 -13.52 11.87
N GLY A 236 -19.87 -14.31 11.71
CA GLY A 236 -21.26 -13.84 11.77
C GLY A 236 -21.83 -13.23 10.48
N GLU A 237 -21.07 -13.15 9.38
CA GLU A 237 -21.54 -12.57 8.12
C GLU A 237 -22.66 -13.42 7.47
N THR A 238 -23.83 -12.81 7.34
CA THR A 238 -25.02 -13.40 6.69
C THR A 238 -25.01 -13.22 5.16
N GLU A 239 -25.96 -13.83 4.45
CA GLU A 239 -26.09 -13.61 3.01
C GLU A 239 -26.56 -12.18 2.70
N GLU A 240 -27.40 -11.60 3.56
CA GLU A 240 -27.83 -10.20 3.48
C GLU A 240 -26.64 -9.25 3.64
N ASP A 241 -25.72 -9.53 4.56
CA ASP A 241 -24.49 -8.74 4.73
C ASP A 241 -23.58 -8.82 3.51
N PHE A 242 -23.46 -10.01 2.92
CA PHE A 242 -22.71 -10.20 1.70
C PHE A 242 -23.36 -9.46 0.52
N ALA A 243 -24.69 -9.52 0.39
CA ALA A 243 -25.44 -8.78 -0.62
C ALA A 243 -25.26 -7.26 -0.46
N ALA A 244 -25.22 -6.73 0.76
CA ALA A 244 -24.91 -5.32 1.01
C ALA A 244 -23.47 -4.96 0.57
N THR A 245 -22.52 -5.88 0.74
CA THR A 245 -21.15 -5.72 0.22
C THR A 245 -21.14 -5.66 -1.31
N MET A 246 -21.87 -6.54 -1.98
CA MET A 246 -22.01 -6.51 -3.46
C MET A 246 -22.64 -5.19 -3.93
N ALA A 247 -23.70 -4.72 -3.27
CA ALA A 247 -24.37 -3.46 -3.61
C ALA A 247 -23.43 -2.24 -3.46
N LEU A 248 -22.60 -2.20 -2.41
CA LEU A 248 -21.59 -1.14 -2.28
C LEU A 248 -20.56 -1.19 -3.41
N VAL A 249 -20.12 -2.40 -3.80
CA VAL A 249 -19.16 -2.56 -4.90
C VAL A 249 -19.76 -2.08 -6.22
N GLU A 250 -21.01 -2.40 -6.49
CA GLU A 250 -21.75 -1.92 -7.68
C GLU A 250 -21.85 -0.39 -7.70
N GLU A 251 -22.28 0.23 -6.59
CA GLU A 251 -22.44 1.68 -6.45
C GLU A 251 -21.10 2.42 -6.62
N VAL A 252 -20.04 1.92 -6.01
CA VAL A 252 -18.73 2.59 -6.05
C VAL A 252 -18.06 2.38 -7.40
N ASN A 253 -18.17 1.21 -8.04
CA ASN A 253 -17.51 0.87 -9.31
C ASN A 253 -15.99 1.09 -9.27
N TYR A 254 -15.26 0.13 -8.72
CA TYR A 254 -13.83 0.24 -8.46
C TYR A 254 -12.98 0.02 -9.71
N ALA A 255 -11.90 0.78 -9.85
CA ALA A 255 -10.92 0.58 -10.92
C ALA A 255 -10.09 -0.70 -10.70
N GLN A 256 -9.89 -1.06 -9.44
CA GLN A 256 -9.21 -2.26 -8.99
C GLN A 256 -9.68 -2.54 -7.56
N ALA A 257 -9.75 -3.78 -7.12
CA ALA A 257 -9.87 -4.09 -5.71
C ALA A 257 -9.19 -5.40 -5.38
N PHE A 258 -8.89 -5.58 -4.10
CA PHE A 258 -8.40 -6.84 -3.57
C PHE A 258 -9.50 -7.47 -2.72
N SER A 259 -9.67 -8.77 -2.85
CA SER A 259 -10.73 -9.50 -2.16
C SER A 259 -10.15 -10.76 -1.55
N PHE A 260 -10.43 -10.98 -0.27
CA PHE A 260 -9.88 -12.07 0.51
C PHE A 260 -10.97 -12.79 1.27
N LYS A 261 -10.79 -14.08 1.53
CA LYS A 261 -11.55 -14.78 2.56
C LYS A 261 -11.03 -14.37 3.91
N TYR A 262 -11.93 -14.23 4.90
CA TYR A 262 -11.52 -14.06 6.27
C TYR A 262 -10.65 -15.23 6.73
N SER A 263 -9.46 -14.90 7.21
CA SER A 263 -8.47 -15.82 7.75
C SER A 263 -8.25 -15.47 9.23
N PRO A 264 -8.64 -16.34 10.17
CA PRO A 264 -8.40 -16.13 11.59
C PRO A 264 -6.92 -15.89 11.86
N ARG A 265 -6.60 -14.84 12.60
CA ARG A 265 -5.25 -14.55 13.04
C ARG A 265 -5.16 -14.72 14.56
N PRO A 266 -4.27 -15.59 15.07
CA PRO A 266 -4.11 -15.79 16.51
C PRO A 266 -3.93 -14.45 17.25
N GLY A 267 -4.63 -14.29 18.37
CA GLY A 267 -4.59 -13.08 19.21
C GLY A 267 -5.48 -11.93 18.74
N THR A 268 -6.21 -12.07 17.62
CA THR A 268 -7.18 -11.06 17.19
C THR A 268 -8.59 -11.39 17.70
N PRO A 269 -9.39 -10.39 18.11
CA PRO A 269 -10.73 -10.65 18.66
C PRO A 269 -11.66 -11.46 17.74
N ALA A 270 -11.55 -11.29 16.43
CA ALA A 270 -12.38 -12.03 15.47
C ALA A 270 -11.95 -13.50 15.31
N ALA A 271 -10.74 -13.88 15.72
CA ALA A 271 -10.28 -15.27 15.60
C ALA A 271 -11.01 -16.20 16.58
N ASP A 272 -11.36 -15.70 17.76
CA ASP A 272 -12.00 -16.46 18.84
C ASP A 272 -13.54 -16.45 18.76
N ALA A 273 -14.10 -15.78 17.75
CA ALA A 273 -15.56 -15.70 17.58
C ALA A 273 -16.15 -17.08 17.26
N ALA A 274 -17.19 -17.49 17.99
CA ALA A 274 -17.87 -18.77 17.79
C ALA A 274 -18.68 -18.86 16.48
N THR A 275 -18.95 -17.71 15.84
CA THR A 275 -19.73 -17.58 14.61
C THR A 275 -18.88 -17.65 13.34
N GLN A 276 -17.82 -18.45 13.34
CA GLN A 276 -17.00 -18.65 12.14
C GLN A 276 -17.85 -19.18 10.98
N ILE A 277 -17.53 -18.71 9.78
CA ILE A 277 -18.22 -19.13 8.55
C ILE A 277 -17.47 -20.31 7.91
N ASP A 278 -18.22 -21.27 7.38
CA ASP A 278 -17.67 -22.43 6.68
C ASP A 278 -16.88 -22.02 5.43
N GLU A 279 -15.76 -22.71 5.20
CA GLU A 279 -14.83 -22.40 4.10
C GLU A 279 -15.49 -22.45 2.72
N ALA A 280 -16.43 -23.39 2.51
CA ALA A 280 -17.18 -23.49 1.27
C ALA A 280 -18.04 -22.24 1.00
N VAL A 281 -18.66 -21.67 2.03
CA VAL A 281 -19.45 -20.43 1.93
C VAL A 281 -18.52 -19.25 1.61
N LYS A 282 -17.36 -19.15 2.28
CA LYS A 282 -16.37 -18.11 1.98
C LYS A 282 -15.88 -18.18 0.54
N ALA A 283 -15.61 -19.39 0.03
CA ALA A 283 -15.17 -19.62 -1.34
C ALA A 283 -16.24 -19.21 -2.37
N ALA A 284 -17.50 -19.58 -2.14
CA ALA A 284 -18.61 -19.19 -3.02
C ALA A 284 -18.83 -17.67 -3.05
N ARG A 285 -18.79 -17.01 -1.89
CA ARG A 285 -18.88 -15.54 -1.78
C ARG A 285 -17.71 -14.85 -2.47
N LEU A 286 -16.48 -15.33 -2.25
CA LEU A 286 -15.29 -14.76 -2.88
C LEU A 286 -15.39 -14.84 -4.41
N ALA A 287 -15.82 -15.97 -4.96
CA ALA A 287 -15.96 -16.15 -6.41
C ALA A 287 -16.96 -15.15 -7.01
N ARG A 288 -18.14 -14.98 -6.39
CA ARG A 288 -19.16 -14.00 -6.82
C ARG A 288 -18.65 -12.56 -6.75
N LEU A 289 -17.95 -12.21 -5.68
CA LEU A 289 -17.35 -10.88 -5.53
C LEU A 289 -16.26 -10.62 -6.58
N GLN A 290 -15.38 -11.61 -6.80
CA GLN A 290 -14.31 -11.50 -7.80
C GLN A 290 -14.85 -11.38 -9.22
N GLU A 291 -15.93 -12.05 -9.56
CA GLU A 291 -16.59 -11.90 -10.86
C GLU A 291 -16.98 -10.44 -11.13
N LEU A 292 -17.66 -9.79 -10.18
CA LEU A 292 -18.03 -8.38 -10.28
C LEU A 292 -16.80 -7.46 -10.33
N LEU A 293 -15.85 -7.62 -9.42
CA LEU A 293 -14.65 -6.79 -9.37
C LEU A 293 -13.80 -6.90 -10.65
N ASN A 294 -13.67 -8.11 -11.20
CA ASN A 294 -12.96 -8.34 -12.47
C ASN A 294 -13.69 -7.66 -13.63
N ALA A 295 -15.02 -7.72 -13.68
CA ALA A 295 -15.80 -7.03 -14.69
C ALA A 295 -15.61 -5.50 -14.62
N GLN A 296 -15.62 -4.92 -13.42
CA GLN A 296 -15.35 -3.49 -13.20
C GLN A 296 -13.93 -3.09 -13.61
N GLN A 297 -12.92 -3.88 -13.23
CA GLN A 297 -11.52 -3.65 -13.62
C GLN A 297 -11.35 -3.71 -15.15
N ILE A 298 -11.94 -4.71 -15.81
CA ILE A 298 -11.92 -4.81 -17.28
C ILE A 298 -12.58 -3.59 -17.91
N ALA A 299 -13.76 -3.19 -17.42
CA ALA A 299 -14.46 -2.00 -17.92
C ALA A 299 -13.62 -0.72 -17.75
N PHE A 300 -12.98 -0.56 -16.59
CA PHE A 300 -12.07 0.57 -16.33
C PHE A 300 -10.87 0.58 -17.28
N ASN A 301 -10.25 -0.58 -17.53
CA ASN A 301 -9.15 -0.69 -18.49
C ASN A 301 -9.61 -0.39 -19.92
N GLN A 302 -10.77 -0.92 -20.35
CA GLN A 302 -11.33 -0.65 -21.67
C GLN A 302 -11.64 0.83 -21.87
N ALA A 303 -12.12 1.52 -20.83
CA ALA A 303 -12.36 2.97 -20.87
C ALA A 303 -11.07 3.80 -21.06
N GLN A 304 -9.88 3.21 -20.89
CA GLN A 304 -8.62 3.88 -21.21
C GLN A 304 -8.25 3.83 -22.68
N LYS A 305 -8.80 2.88 -23.46
CA LYS A 305 -8.49 2.73 -24.88
C LYS A 305 -8.87 3.99 -25.66
N GLY A 306 -7.96 4.47 -26.51
CA GLY A 306 -8.10 5.71 -27.28
C GLY A 306 -7.77 6.98 -26.49
N ARG A 307 -7.50 6.89 -25.18
CA ARG A 307 -7.02 8.03 -24.38
C ARG A 307 -5.51 8.17 -24.53
N VAL A 308 -5.03 9.41 -24.40
CA VAL A 308 -3.60 9.69 -24.20
C VAL A 308 -3.34 9.84 -22.70
N LEU A 309 -2.50 8.96 -22.15
CA LEU A 309 -2.15 8.97 -20.74
C LEU A 309 -0.67 9.34 -20.55
N PRO A 310 -0.31 10.15 -19.54
CA PRO A 310 1.08 10.34 -19.18
C PRO A 310 1.60 9.06 -18.51
N VAL A 311 2.58 8.39 -19.10
CA VAL A 311 3.13 7.12 -18.62
C VAL A 311 4.54 7.33 -18.10
N LEU A 312 4.79 6.94 -16.85
CA LEU A 312 6.12 6.91 -16.25
C LEU A 312 6.83 5.61 -16.67
N PHE A 313 7.90 5.71 -17.45
CA PHE A 313 8.66 4.54 -17.91
C PHE A 313 9.69 4.07 -16.88
N ASP A 314 9.74 2.77 -16.61
CA ASP A 314 10.62 2.17 -15.59
C ASP A 314 11.73 1.31 -16.20
N LYS A 315 11.35 0.32 -17.01
CA LYS A 315 12.28 -0.69 -17.51
C LYS A 315 11.79 -1.37 -18.79
N PRO A 316 12.70 -1.98 -19.57
CA PRO A 316 12.32 -2.90 -20.64
C PRO A 316 11.43 -4.04 -20.12
N SER A 317 10.55 -4.54 -20.99
CA SER A 317 9.77 -5.75 -20.75
C SER A 317 10.68 -6.97 -20.60
N LYS A 318 10.14 -8.07 -20.08
CA LYS A 318 10.88 -9.34 -19.94
C LYS A 318 11.31 -9.90 -21.32
N SER A 319 10.53 -9.66 -22.37
CA SER A 319 10.83 -10.06 -23.75
C SER A 319 11.86 -9.15 -24.41
N GLY A 320 12.11 -7.94 -23.89
CA GLY A 320 13.13 -7.02 -24.39
C GLY A 320 12.74 -6.24 -25.66
N ASP A 321 11.50 -6.39 -26.13
CA ASP A 321 10.95 -5.77 -27.35
C ASP A 321 10.06 -4.54 -27.07
N GLN A 322 9.80 -4.25 -25.79
CA GLN A 322 8.91 -3.19 -25.36
C GLN A 322 9.49 -2.47 -24.13
N MET A 323 9.15 -1.20 -23.95
CA MET A 323 9.32 -0.49 -22.70
C MET A 323 8.07 -0.64 -21.82
N SER A 324 8.27 -0.86 -20.53
CA SER A 324 7.19 -0.91 -19.54
C SER A 324 7.18 0.33 -18.67
N GLY A 325 5.98 0.86 -18.46
CA GLY A 325 5.74 1.99 -17.57
C GLY A 325 4.45 1.84 -16.78
N ARG A 326 4.08 2.91 -16.07
CA ARG A 326 2.86 2.98 -15.26
C ARG A 326 2.01 4.19 -15.64
N SER A 327 0.72 3.96 -15.85
CA SER A 327 -0.28 5.02 -16.00
C SER A 327 -0.47 5.81 -14.68
N PRO A 328 -1.19 6.95 -14.69
CA PRO A 328 -1.58 7.64 -13.46
C PRO A 328 -2.35 6.75 -12.48
N TYR A 329 -3.00 5.70 -12.97
CA TYR A 329 -3.83 4.75 -12.22
C TYR A 329 -3.11 3.45 -11.85
N LEU A 330 -1.78 3.41 -11.90
CA LEU A 330 -0.93 2.24 -11.62
C LEU A 330 -1.08 1.06 -12.59
N GLN A 331 -1.88 1.19 -13.65
CA GLN A 331 -1.94 0.16 -14.69
C GLN A 331 -0.56 0.04 -15.35
N PRO A 332 -0.01 -1.18 -15.50
CA PRO A 332 1.14 -1.40 -16.36
C PRO A 332 0.79 -1.00 -17.79
N VAL A 333 1.67 -0.23 -18.44
CA VAL A 333 1.54 0.15 -19.86
C VAL A 333 2.76 -0.36 -20.60
N HIS A 334 2.54 -1.11 -21.68
CA HIS A 334 3.60 -1.64 -22.53
C HIS A 334 3.61 -0.89 -23.87
N VAL A 335 4.78 -0.37 -24.23
CA VAL A 335 5.00 0.44 -25.43
C VAL A 335 6.12 -0.20 -26.26
N PRO A 336 5.85 -0.67 -27.48
CA PRO A 336 6.86 -1.22 -28.38
C PRO A 336 8.01 -0.25 -28.70
N PHE A 337 9.26 -0.74 -28.74
CA PHE A 337 10.43 0.12 -29.01
C PHE A 337 10.40 0.77 -30.39
N ASP A 338 9.85 0.09 -31.39
CA ASP A 338 9.66 0.65 -32.74
C ASP A 338 8.73 1.88 -32.74
N SER A 339 7.77 1.95 -31.81
CA SER A 339 6.90 3.11 -31.59
C SER A 339 7.55 4.23 -30.77
N LEU A 340 8.73 4.00 -30.18
CA LEU A 340 9.46 4.96 -29.35
C LEU A 340 10.49 5.78 -30.16
N GLY A 341 10.58 5.59 -31.48
CA GLY A 341 11.53 6.31 -32.33
C GLY A 341 12.99 5.98 -31.99
N ASN A 342 13.89 6.97 -32.10
CA ASN A 342 15.33 6.81 -31.80
C ASN A 342 15.65 6.87 -30.29
N HIS A 343 14.67 6.73 -29.40
CA HIS A 343 14.91 6.73 -27.96
C HIS A 343 15.44 5.37 -27.48
N ASP A 344 16.64 5.36 -26.91
CA ASP A 344 17.13 4.20 -26.14
C ASP A 344 16.32 4.03 -24.84
N ALA A 345 16.10 2.79 -24.41
CA ALA A 345 15.46 2.41 -23.15
C ALA A 345 16.07 3.13 -21.93
N ALA A 346 17.40 3.33 -21.92
CA ALA A 346 18.07 4.06 -20.85
C ALA A 346 17.62 5.53 -20.78
N ALA A 347 17.37 6.16 -21.93
CA ALA A 347 16.92 7.54 -22.02
C ALA A 347 15.44 7.74 -21.68
N LEU A 348 14.63 6.67 -21.71
CA LEU A 348 13.20 6.71 -21.36
C LEU A 348 12.95 6.49 -19.88
N ARG A 349 13.84 5.79 -19.19
CA ARG A 349 13.69 5.51 -17.77
C ARG A 349 13.52 6.78 -16.95
N GLY A 350 12.49 6.83 -16.12
CA GLY A 350 12.13 7.99 -15.29
C GLY A 350 11.42 9.11 -16.03
N ARG A 351 11.28 9.03 -17.35
CA ARG A 351 10.51 10.02 -18.09
C ARG A 351 9.03 9.69 -18.05
N ILE A 352 8.24 10.75 -17.94
CA ILE A 352 6.79 10.72 -18.13
C ILE A 352 6.50 11.23 -19.53
N LEU A 353 5.93 10.38 -20.38
CA LEU A 353 5.62 10.73 -21.77
C LEU A 353 4.15 10.44 -22.09
N PRO A 354 3.54 11.20 -23.00
CA PRO A 354 2.17 10.94 -23.44
C PRO A 354 2.12 9.68 -24.29
N VAL A 355 1.25 8.73 -23.92
CA VAL A 355 1.07 7.44 -24.61
C VAL A 355 -0.40 7.31 -25.00
N GLU A 356 -0.66 7.15 -26.28
CA GLU A 356 -1.97 6.75 -26.78
C GLU A 356 -2.20 5.27 -26.47
N ILE A 357 -3.27 4.98 -25.72
CA ILE A 357 -3.61 3.61 -25.33
C ILE A 357 -4.34 2.93 -26.50
N THR A 358 -3.68 1.96 -27.13
CA THR A 358 -4.18 1.22 -28.30
C THR A 358 -4.85 -0.09 -27.91
N GLY A 359 -4.52 -0.65 -26.74
CA GLY A 359 -5.06 -1.90 -26.25
C GLY A 359 -5.30 -1.90 -24.74
N ALA A 360 -6.33 -2.62 -24.31
CA ALA A 360 -6.66 -2.82 -22.91
C ALA A 360 -6.84 -4.32 -22.66
N HIS A 361 -6.06 -4.86 -21.74
CA HIS A 361 -6.07 -6.25 -21.31
C HIS A 361 -6.60 -6.35 -19.88
N ALA A 362 -6.72 -7.56 -19.35
CA ALA A 362 -7.20 -7.76 -17.98
C ALA A 362 -6.35 -7.03 -16.93
N ASN A 363 -5.02 -7.04 -17.09
CA ASN A 363 -4.07 -6.55 -16.07
C ASN A 363 -3.05 -5.53 -16.59
N SER A 364 -3.19 -5.07 -17.84
CA SER A 364 -2.26 -4.13 -18.45
C SER A 364 -2.91 -3.40 -19.62
N LEU A 365 -2.24 -2.34 -20.06
CA LEU A 365 -2.55 -1.58 -21.26
C LEU A 365 -1.41 -1.75 -22.27
N SER A 366 -1.74 -1.62 -23.55
CA SER A 366 -0.78 -1.45 -24.64
C SER A 366 -0.96 -0.06 -25.22
N GLY A 367 0.13 0.57 -25.64
CA GLY A 367 0.07 1.88 -26.25
C GLY A 367 1.26 2.20 -27.13
N ILE A 368 1.19 3.35 -27.77
CA ILE A 368 2.25 3.94 -28.60
C ILE A 368 2.51 5.38 -28.13
N LEU A 369 3.71 5.90 -28.36
CA LEU A 369 4.02 7.28 -28.03
C LEU A 369 3.09 8.22 -28.83
N ALA A 370 2.38 9.12 -28.13
CA ALA A 370 1.58 10.14 -28.80
C ALA A 370 2.53 11.25 -29.29
N LEU A 371 2.61 11.42 -30.62
CA LEU A 371 3.46 12.43 -31.28
C LEU A 371 2.88 13.84 -31.19
#